data_AF-A0A7C5NSS4-F1
#
_entry.id   AF-A0A7C5NSS4-F1
#
_cell.length_a   1.000
_cell.length_b   1.000
_cell.length_c   1.000
_cell.angle_alpha   90.00
_cell.angle_beta   90.00
_cell.angle_gamma   90.00
#
_symmetry.space_group_name_H-M   'P 1'
#
loop_
_entity.id
_entity.type
_entity.pdbx_description
1 polymer ?
#
loop_
_entity_poly.entity_id
_entity_poly.type
_entity_poly.pdbx_seq_one_letter_code
_entity_poly.pdbx_strand_id
1 'polypeptide(L)'
;MKNMGRIIRVTGPLVVADEMRGSRMYEVVRVGELGLIGEIIRLEGDKAVIQVYEETAGVKPGEPVIGTGASLSVELGPGLLTSIYDGIQRPLEILREKSGDFIGRGLTAPALPRDKKWHFTPRVKVGDKVTGGDIIGLVPETSIIEHKIMVPPGVEGEIVEIAEEGEYTIEEVVAKVKTPNGEIKELKMYQKWPVRQKRPYKEKLPPEVPLITGQRTIDTFFPQAKGGTAAIPGPFGSGKCVDGDTLVLTKEFGLIKIKDLYEKLDGKGKKTVREGEEWTELDEPITLYGYKDGKIVEIKATYVYKGYSQGMIEIKTRTGRRIKVTPIHKLFTGRVTKDGLVIEEVMAMHLKKGDRILVAKKIDGGKDVKLNISVTVRSPKKVRIPEVLDERLAEFLGYLLADGTLKPRTVAIYNNDESLLKRANDLARELFGIEGRIVQDRTVKSLLIHSKALVEFFKALGVPGIKKARSWKVPKELLMSKPSVVDAFIKAYIACDGHYNEKKGEVEIATASEEAAYGLSYLLVKLGIYAITREKEVKGRKYYRVII
;
A
#
# COMPACT_ATOMS: atom_id res chain seq x y z
N MET A 1 12.44 -2.21 -48.99
CA MET A 1 13.27 -1.27 -48.22
C MET A 1 12.57 -1.03 -46.89
N LYS A 2 13.27 -1.06 -45.75
CA LYS A 2 12.66 -0.76 -44.45
C LYS A 2 12.34 0.74 -44.43
N ASN A 3 11.09 1.12 -44.20
CA ASN A 3 10.73 2.51 -44.00
C ASN A 3 11.48 3.02 -42.77
N MET A 4 12.27 4.08 -42.96
CA MET A 4 13.08 4.70 -41.93
C MET A 4 12.58 6.13 -41.75
N GLY A 5 11.82 6.35 -40.69
CA GLY A 5 11.40 7.69 -40.29
C GLY A 5 12.34 8.31 -39.26
N ARG A 6 12.00 9.52 -38.83
CA ARG A 6 12.76 10.27 -37.82
C ARG A 6 11.85 10.79 -36.72
N ILE A 7 12.30 10.66 -35.47
CA ILE A 7 11.56 11.17 -34.32
C ILE A 7 11.48 12.69 -34.40
N ILE A 8 10.28 13.25 -34.28
CA ILE A 8 10.05 14.70 -34.21
C ILE A 8 9.54 15.15 -32.84
N ARG A 9 8.97 14.24 -32.04
CA ARG A 9 8.45 14.54 -30.71
C ARG A 9 8.45 13.31 -29.80
N VAL A 10 8.81 13.51 -28.53
CA VAL A 10 8.73 12.50 -27.46
C VAL A 10 7.91 13.07 -26.30
N THR A 11 6.92 12.33 -25.80
CA THR A 11 6.06 12.74 -24.68
C THR A 11 5.72 11.53 -23.83
N GLY A 12 6.55 11.25 -22.82
CA GLY A 12 6.48 10.00 -22.06
C GLY A 12 6.57 8.80 -23.01
N PRO A 13 5.66 7.80 -22.92
CA PRO A 13 5.72 6.62 -23.76
C PRO A 13 5.22 6.85 -25.20
N LEU A 14 4.76 8.05 -25.53
CA LEU A 14 4.27 8.40 -26.87
C LEU A 14 5.36 9.10 -27.67
N VAL A 15 5.70 8.55 -28.83
CA VAL A 15 6.69 9.09 -29.77
C VAL A 15 6.01 9.41 -31.09
N VAL A 16 6.35 10.54 -31.70
CA VAL A 16 5.88 10.90 -33.04
C VAL A 16 7.09 10.91 -33.97
N ALA A 17 6.98 10.20 -35.08
CA ALA A 17 7.97 10.17 -36.14
C ALA A 17 7.39 10.70 -37.45
N ASP A 18 8.20 11.44 -38.21
CA ASP A 18 7.92 11.88 -39.58
C ASP A 18 8.65 10.97 -40.58
N GLU A 19 8.38 11.14 -41.88
CA GLU A 19 8.93 10.30 -42.96
C GLU A 19 8.52 8.81 -42.83
N MET A 20 7.31 8.57 -42.31
CA MET A 20 6.79 7.23 -42.03
C MET A 20 5.74 6.76 -43.06
N ARG A 21 5.59 7.45 -44.19
CA ARG A 21 4.68 7.07 -45.28
C ARG A 21 4.94 5.64 -45.76
N GLY A 22 3.86 4.86 -45.87
CA GLY A 22 3.90 3.44 -46.23
C GLY A 22 3.96 2.49 -45.03
N SER A 23 4.13 3.02 -43.81
CA SER A 23 3.94 2.23 -42.58
C SER A 23 2.47 1.92 -42.36
N ARG A 24 2.17 0.86 -41.61
CA ARG A 24 0.80 0.38 -41.37
C ARG A 24 0.34 0.62 -39.94
N MET A 25 -0.97 0.76 -39.79
CA MET A 25 -1.63 0.78 -38.49
C MET A 25 -1.31 -0.52 -37.73
N TYR A 26 -0.89 -0.43 -36.46
CA TYR A 26 -0.46 -1.55 -35.61
C TYR A 26 0.83 -2.26 -36.05
N GLU A 27 1.62 -1.63 -36.92
CA GLU A 27 2.96 -2.12 -37.25
C GLU A 27 3.91 -1.90 -36.06
N VAL A 28 4.73 -2.91 -35.77
CA VAL A 28 5.82 -2.80 -34.80
C VAL A 28 6.98 -2.04 -35.42
N VAL A 29 7.55 -1.12 -34.65
CA VAL A 29 8.69 -0.29 -35.05
C VAL A 29 9.81 -0.37 -34.02
N ARG A 30 11.03 -0.07 -34.44
CA ARG A 30 12.20 0.13 -33.58
C ARG A 30 12.44 1.63 -33.46
N VAL A 31 12.43 2.16 -32.23
CA VAL A 31 12.43 3.59 -31.95
C VAL A 31 13.75 4.00 -31.31
N GLY A 32 14.39 5.02 -31.89
CA GLY A 32 15.63 5.58 -31.40
C GLY A 32 16.86 4.75 -31.73
N GLU A 33 18.04 5.26 -31.37
CA GLU A 33 19.32 4.54 -31.51
C GLU A 33 19.37 3.26 -30.66
N LEU A 34 18.63 3.27 -29.54
CA LEU A 34 18.48 2.11 -28.66
C LEU A 34 17.57 1.01 -29.23
N GLY A 35 16.86 1.27 -30.34
CA GLY A 35 16.00 0.28 -30.99
C GLY A 35 14.83 -0.20 -30.13
N LEU A 36 14.25 0.70 -29.32
CA LEU A 36 13.15 0.38 -28.40
C LEU A 36 11.94 -0.14 -29.18
N ILE A 37 11.21 -1.11 -28.61
CA ILE A 37 10.02 -1.66 -29.26
C ILE A 37 8.84 -0.71 -29.08
N GLY A 38 8.23 -0.32 -30.19
CA GLY A 38 6.97 0.42 -30.21
C GLY A 38 5.99 -0.10 -31.24
N GLU A 39 4.75 0.36 -31.15
CA GLU A 39 3.68 0.05 -32.09
C GLU A 39 3.05 1.34 -32.61
N ILE A 40 2.84 1.42 -33.93
CA ILE A 40 2.11 2.54 -34.54
C ILE A 40 0.64 2.46 -34.10
N ILE A 41 0.16 3.52 -33.42
CA ILE A 41 -1.23 3.67 -32.93
C ILE A 41 -2.03 4.73 -33.69
N ARG A 42 -1.38 5.56 -34.51
CA ARG A 42 -2.04 6.47 -35.46
C ARG A 42 -1.15 6.81 -36.63
N LEU A 43 -1.75 7.07 -37.79
CA LEU A 43 -1.09 7.60 -38.98
C LEU A 43 -1.82 8.88 -39.42
N GLU A 44 -1.08 9.96 -39.62
CA GLU A 44 -1.58 11.26 -40.09
C GLU A 44 -0.65 11.80 -41.19
N GLY A 45 -1.03 11.61 -42.45
CA GLY A 45 -0.19 11.97 -43.59
C GLY A 45 1.11 11.16 -43.61
N ASP A 46 2.25 11.84 -43.45
CA ASP A 46 3.58 11.24 -43.36
C ASP A 46 4.02 10.94 -41.91
N LYS A 47 3.21 11.31 -40.93
CA LYS A 47 3.53 11.16 -39.50
C LYS A 47 2.93 9.88 -38.93
N ALA A 48 3.72 9.18 -38.14
CA ALA A 48 3.28 8.07 -37.31
C ALA A 48 3.32 8.44 -35.83
N VAL A 49 2.22 8.19 -35.12
CA VAL A 49 2.17 8.24 -33.66
C VAL A 49 2.38 6.83 -33.14
N ILE A 50 3.41 6.66 -32.31
CA ILE A 50 3.95 5.39 -31.87
C ILE A 50 3.82 5.30 -30.35
N GLN A 51 3.23 4.21 -29.87
CA GLN A 51 3.25 3.82 -28.47
C GLN A 51 4.49 2.96 -28.23
N VAL A 52 5.45 3.46 -27.45
CA VAL A 52 6.64 2.71 -27.05
C VAL A 52 6.30 1.87 -25.81
N TYR A 53 6.72 0.60 -25.81
CA TYR A 53 6.47 -0.35 -24.71
C TYR A 53 7.62 -0.43 -23.71
N GLU A 54 8.66 0.38 -23.89
CA GLU A 54 9.82 0.52 -23.03
C GLU A 54 9.98 1.99 -22.57
N GLU A 55 10.82 2.21 -21.56
CA GLU A 55 11.14 3.55 -21.05
C GLU A 55 11.85 4.40 -22.12
N THR A 56 11.27 5.56 -22.45
CA THR A 56 11.73 6.46 -23.51
C THR A 56 12.74 7.51 -23.04
N ALA A 57 13.09 7.53 -21.74
CA ALA A 57 14.08 8.44 -21.20
C ALA A 57 15.39 8.43 -22.03
N GLY A 58 15.82 9.58 -22.52
CA GLY A 58 17.06 9.71 -23.30
C GLY A 58 16.90 9.49 -24.81
N VAL A 59 15.73 9.08 -25.30
CA VAL A 59 15.37 9.14 -26.73
C VAL A 59 15.10 10.60 -27.11
N LYS A 60 15.61 11.04 -28.26
CA LYS A 60 15.56 12.44 -28.70
C LYS A 60 14.98 12.60 -30.11
N PRO A 61 14.42 13.79 -30.43
CA PRO A 61 14.13 14.15 -31.82
C PRO A 61 15.38 14.03 -32.70
N GLY A 62 15.18 13.56 -33.94
CA GLY A 62 16.22 13.31 -34.94
C GLY A 62 16.65 11.85 -35.07
N GLU A 63 16.48 11.04 -34.01
CA GLU A 63 16.82 9.61 -34.01
C GLU A 63 15.92 8.78 -34.94
N PRO A 64 16.39 7.60 -35.41
CA PRO A 64 15.66 6.81 -36.41
C PRO A 64 14.46 6.07 -35.83
N VAL A 65 13.46 5.84 -36.68
CA VAL A 65 12.39 4.88 -36.45
C VAL A 65 12.33 3.90 -37.60
N ILE A 66 12.46 2.59 -37.31
CA ILE A 66 12.55 1.54 -38.33
C ILE A 66 11.31 0.65 -38.27
N GLY A 67 10.55 0.61 -39.36
CA GLY A 67 9.41 -0.30 -39.53
C GLY A 67 9.84 -1.76 -39.65
N THR A 68 9.13 -2.66 -38.95
CA THR A 68 9.33 -4.11 -39.07
C THR A 68 8.49 -4.74 -40.18
N GLY A 69 7.48 -4.02 -40.70
CA GLY A 69 6.52 -4.50 -41.69
C GLY A 69 5.49 -5.48 -41.14
N ALA A 70 5.54 -5.81 -39.85
CA ALA A 70 4.67 -6.79 -39.21
C ALA A 70 3.98 -6.21 -37.96
N SER A 71 2.79 -6.73 -37.66
CA SER A 71 2.12 -6.43 -36.39
C SER A 71 2.75 -7.20 -35.23
N LEU A 72 2.48 -6.75 -34.00
CA LEU A 72 2.94 -7.43 -32.80
C LEU A 72 2.45 -8.89 -32.82
N SER A 73 3.40 -9.80 -32.81
CA SER A 73 3.16 -11.23 -33.00
C SER A 73 3.92 -12.03 -31.96
N VAL A 74 3.35 -13.16 -31.58
CA VAL A 74 3.94 -14.11 -30.64
C VAL A 74 4.34 -15.39 -31.36
N GLU A 75 5.39 -16.04 -30.86
CA GLU A 75 5.81 -17.37 -31.28
C GLU A 75 5.11 -18.43 -30.42
N LEU A 76 4.55 -19.44 -31.09
CA LEU A 76 3.76 -20.49 -30.47
C LEU A 76 4.33 -21.84 -30.91
N GLY A 77 4.95 -22.56 -29.98
CA GLY A 77 5.59 -23.86 -30.20
C GLY A 77 6.29 -24.37 -28.92
N PRO A 78 7.04 -25.49 -29.01
CA PRO A 78 7.76 -26.07 -27.88
C PRO A 78 8.75 -25.09 -27.22
N GLY A 79 8.74 -25.04 -25.88
CA GLY A 79 9.53 -24.14 -25.05
C GLY A 79 8.73 -22.98 -24.45
N LEU A 80 7.46 -22.82 -24.87
CA LEU A 80 6.56 -21.78 -24.38
C LEU A 80 6.12 -22.06 -22.93
N LEU A 81 5.82 -23.31 -22.58
CA LEU A 81 5.25 -23.67 -21.27
C LEU A 81 6.25 -23.60 -20.12
N THR A 82 7.55 -23.64 -20.43
CA THR A 82 8.63 -23.68 -19.44
C THR A 82 9.30 -22.32 -19.23
N SER A 83 8.80 -21.26 -19.85
CA SER A 83 9.46 -19.96 -19.91
C SER A 83 8.62 -18.85 -19.26
N ILE A 84 9.28 -17.90 -18.60
CA ILE A 84 8.66 -16.70 -18.04
C ILE A 84 8.94 -15.53 -18.97
N TYR A 85 7.89 -14.83 -19.41
CA TYR A 85 7.97 -13.76 -20.39
C TYR A 85 7.61 -12.38 -19.81
N ASP A 86 8.14 -11.33 -20.42
CA ASP A 86 7.62 -9.97 -20.26
C ASP A 86 6.36 -9.72 -21.12
N GLY A 87 5.87 -8.47 -21.11
CA GLY A 87 4.65 -8.07 -21.83
C GLY A 87 4.71 -8.17 -23.35
N ILE A 88 5.87 -8.44 -23.95
CA ILE A 88 6.07 -8.59 -25.40
C ILE A 88 6.75 -9.91 -25.78
N GLN A 89 6.64 -10.91 -24.91
CA GLN A 89 7.15 -12.28 -25.12
C GLN A 89 8.69 -12.38 -25.20
N ARG A 90 9.43 -11.55 -24.45
CA ARG A 90 10.87 -11.76 -24.23
C ARG A 90 11.10 -12.60 -22.97
N PRO A 91 11.90 -13.66 -23.02
CA PRO A 91 12.15 -14.52 -21.88
C PRO A 91 12.98 -13.81 -20.80
N LEU A 92 12.40 -13.64 -19.60
CA LEU A 92 12.99 -12.87 -18.50
C LEU A 92 14.30 -13.46 -17.98
N GLU A 93 14.46 -14.78 -18.01
CA GLU A 93 15.71 -15.43 -17.58
C GLU A 93 16.88 -15.07 -18.48
N ILE A 94 16.69 -15.13 -19.80
CA ILE A 94 17.71 -14.73 -20.79
C ILE A 94 18.00 -13.23 -20.71
N LEU A 95 16.99 -12.40 -20.45
CA LEU A 95 17.20 -10.96 -20.25
C LEU A 95 18.00 -10.68 -18.97
N ARG A 96 17.73 -11.42 -17.89
CA ARG A 96 18.46 -11.31 -16.62
C ARG A 96 19.93 -11.71 -16.79
N GLU A 97 20.22 -12.76 -17.54
CA GLU A 97 21.60 -13.15 -17.85
C GLU A 97 22.38 -12.06 -18.60
N LYS A 98 21.70 -11.29 -19.47
CA LYS A 98 22.32 -10.21 -20.24
C LYS A 98 22.47 -8.89 -19.46
N SER A 99 21.57 -8.61 -18.51
CA SER A 99 21.46 -7.27 -17.88
C SER A 99 21.46 -7.23 -16.36
N GLY A 100 21.56 -8.38 -15.70
CA GLY A 100 21.50 -8.51 -14.25
C GLY A 100 20.07 -8.41 -13.71
N ASP A 101 19.93 -7.99 -12.45
CA ASP A 101 18.65 -7.97 -11.74
C ASP A 101 17.64 -6.92 -12.24
N PHE A 102 18.07 -6.01 -13.11
CA PHE A 102 17.24 -4.95 -13.68
C PHE A 102 17.11 -5.12 -15.20
N ILE A 103 15.93 -4.83 -15.74
CA ILE A 103 15.68 -4.95 -17.18
C ILE A 103 16.36 -3.78 -17.90
N GLY A 104 17.40 -4.08 -18.69
CA GLY A 104 18.01 -3.12 -19.59
C GLY A 104 17.12 -2.75 -20.78
N ARG A 105 17.28 -1.53 -21.30
CA ARG A 105 16.51 -1.00 -22.44
C ARG A 105 17.08 -1.47 -23.77
N GLY A 106 16.23 -1.67 -24.78
CA GLY A 106 16.63 -2.07 -26.13
C GLY A 106 17.11 -3.53 -26.23
N LEU A 107 16.98 -4.31 -25.16
CA LEU A 107 17.41 -5.71 -25.16
C LEU A 107 16.47 -6.58 -25.99
N THR A 108 17.09 -7.50 -26.74
CA THR A 108 16.39 -8.48 -27.56
C THR A 108 16.80 -9.90 -27.21
N ALA A 109 15.82 -10.79 -27.23
CA ALA A 109 15.99 -12.23 -27.06
C ALA A 109 14.90 -12.95 -27.88
N PRO A 110 15.21 -14.08 -28.55
CA PRO A 110 14.18 -14.92 -29.16
C PRO A 110 13.17 -15.40 -28.11
N ALA A 111 11.89 -15.49 -28.47
CA ALA A 111 10.84 -15.92 -27.54
C ALA A 111 10.97 -17.41 -27.17
N LEU A 112 11.31 -18.26 -28.14
CA LEU A 112 11.53 -19.68 -27.93
C LEU A 112 13.03 -20.04 -28.04
N PRO A 113 13.52 -21.04 -27.29
CA PRO A 113 14.91 -21.49 -27.36
C PRO A 113 15.21 -22.10 -28.73
N ARG A 114 16.29 -21.65 -29.38
CA ARG A 114 16.65 -22.05 -30.75
C ARG A 114 17.62 -23.22 -30.81
N ASP A 115 18.36 -23.39 -29.73
CA ASP A 115 19.40 -24.39 -29.51
C ASP A 115 18.88 -25.67 -28.85
N LYS A 116 17.74 -25.59 -28.16
CA LYS A 116 17.12 -26.74 -27.52
C LYS A 116 16.50 -27.70 -28.55
N LYS A 117 16.88 -28.98 -28.43
CA LYS A 117 16.27 -30.08 -29.19
C LYS A 117 15.07 -30.67 -28.47
N TRP A 118 14.13 -31.17 -29.26
CA TRP A 118 12.89 -31.78 -28.84
C TRP A 118 12.66 -33.06 -29.63
N HIS A 119 12.23 -34.11 -28.94
CA HIS A 119 11.79 -35.36 -29.57
C HIS A 119 10.47 -35.14 -30.32
N PHE A 120 10.51 -35.17 -31.64
CA PHE A 120 9.36 -35.04 -32.51
C PHE A 120 8.89 -36.42 -32.98
N THR A 121 7.62 -36.74 -32.76
CA THR A 121 6.99 -37.96 -33.28
C THR A 121 5.96 -37.60 -34.37
N PRO A 122 6.17 -37.97 -35.64
CA PRO A 122 5.25 -37.64 -36.73
C PRO A 122 3.91 -38.39 -36.58
N ARG A 123 2.82 -37.74 -37.02
CA ARG A 123 1.44 -38.28 -36.98
C ARG A 123 0.74 -38.31 -38.34
N VAL A 124 1.41 -37.84 -39.38
CA VAL A 124 0.95 -37.85 -40.79
C VAL A 124 2.00 -38.51 -41.67
N LYS A 125 1.61 -38.87 -42.90
CA LYS A 125 2.48 -39.47 -43.91
C LYS A 125 2.52 -38.60 -45.17
N VAL A 126 3.54 -38.83 -45.99
CA VAL A 126 3.62 -38.24 -47.33
C VAL A 126 2.39 -38.67 -48.14
N GLY A 127 1.74 -37.71 -48.80
CA GLY A 127 0.49 -37.89 -49.54
C GLY A 127 -0.77 -37.51 -48.76
N ASP A 128 -0.69 -37.30 -47.45
CA ASP A 128 -1.84 -36.89 -46.65
C ASP A 128 -2.27 -35.45 -47.00
N LYS A 129 -3.58 -35.25 -47.17
CA LYS A 129 -4.16 -33.91 -47.31
C LYS A 129 -4.39 -33.30 -45.94
N VAL A 130 -3.89 -32.08 -45.76
CA VAL A 130 -3.95 -31.36 -44.48
C VAL A 130 -4.46 -29.94 -44.65
N THR A 131 -5.08 -29.42 -43.62
CA THR A 131 -5.52 -28.02 -43.51
C THR A 131 -5.11 -27.42 -42.16
N GLY A 132 -5.26 -26.10 -42.02
CA GLY A 132 -4.87 -25.36 -40.83
C GLY A 132 -5.53 -25.92 -39.56
N GLY A 133 -4.70 -26.29 -38.58
CA GLY A 133 -5.13 -26.91 -37.32
C GLY A 133 -4.95 -28.43 -37.27
N ASP A 134 -4.69 -29.10 -38.39
CA ASP A 134 -4.39 -30.54 -38.40
C ASP A 134 -3.06 -30.83 -37.72
N ILE A 135 -2.99 -31.93 -36.98
CA ILE A 135 -1.81 -32.32 -36.19
C ILE A 135 -0.85 -33.11 -37.08
N ILE A 136 0.36 -32.61 -37.27
CA ILE A 136 1.40 -33.28 -38.07
C ILE A 136 2.40 -34.06 -37.20
N GLY A 137 2.49 -33.75 -35.91
CA GLY A 137 3.32 -34.49 -34.97
C GLY A 137 3.15 -34.02 -33.53
N LEU A 138 3.84 -34.69 -32.61
CA LEU A 138 3.80 -34.44 -31.18
C LEU A 138 5.20 -34.22 -30.63
N VAL A 139 5.29 -33.39 -29.58
CA VAL A 139 6.51 -33.15 -28.81
C VAL A 139 6.17 -33.21 -27.32
N PRO A 140 6.83 -34.05 -26.50
CA PRO A 140 6.65 -34.03 -25.06
C PRO A 140 7.34 -32.80 -24.44
N GLU A 141 6.61 -31.70 -24.28
CA GLU A 141 7.20 -30.43 -23.81
C GLU A 141 7.47 -30.43 -22.30
N THR A 142 6.60 -31.10 -21.54
CA THR A 142 6.76 -31.32 -20.09
C THR A 142 6.49 -32.79 -19.76
N SER A 143 6.72 -33.20 -18.51
CA SER A 143 6.42 -34.57 -18.07
C SER A 143 4.94 -34.97 -18.12
N ILE A 144 4.03 -34.00 -18.30
CA ILE A 144 2.57 -34.22 -18.27
C ILE A 144 1.89 -33.82 -19.59
N ILE A 145 2.46 -32.87 -20.32
CA ILE A 145 1.82 -32.23 -21.48
C ILE A 145 2.57 -32.59 -22.76
N GLU A 146 1.86 -33.23 -23.69
CA GLU A 146 2.26 -33.38 -25.08
C GLU A 146 1.82 -32.15 -25.89
N HIS A 147 2.79 -31.46 -26.48
CA HIS A 147 2.58 -30.35 -27.39
C HIS A 147 2.25 -30.88 -28.79
N LYS A 148 1.14 -30.41 -29.34
CA LYS A 148 0.68 -30.79 -30.69
C LYS A 148 1.25 -29.83 -31.73
N ILE A 149 2.07 -30.34 -32.64
CA ILE A 149 2.58 -29.58 -33.78
C ILE A 149 1.49 -29.60 -34.85
N MET A 150 0.96 -28.42 -35.18
CA MET A 150 -0.19 -28.26 -36.08
C MET A 150 0.19 -27.49 -37.35
N VAL A 151 -0.50 -27.78 -38.45
CA VAL A 151 -0.43 -26.99 -39.67
C VAL A 151 -0.88 -25.55 -39.37
N PRO A 152 -0.08 -24.52 -39.73
CA PRO A 152 -0.46 -23.14 -39.48
C PRO A 152 -1.76 -22.73 -40.16
N PRO A 153 -2.56 -21.82 -39.56
CA PRO A 153 -3.78 -21.34 -40.20
C PRO A 153 -3.51 -20.69 -41.56
N GLY A 154 -4.36 -20.98 -42.55
CA GLY A 154 -4.20 -20.49 -43.92
C GLY A 154 -3.22 -21.31 -44.77
N VAL A 155 -2.71 -22.43 -44.26
CA VAL A 155 -1.98 -23.43 -45.03
C VAL A 155 -2.90 -24.63 -45.24
N GLU A 156 -3.08 -25.01 -46.51
CA GLU A 156 -3.77 -26.24 -46.92
C GLU A 156 -3.02 -26.84 -48.09
N GLY A 157 -3.09 -28.17 -48.23
CA GLY A 157 -2.41 -28.87 -49.31
C GLY A 157 -2.11 -30.33 -48.98
N GLU A 158 -1.12 -30.88 -49.68
CA GLU A 158 -0.66 -32.26 -49.53
C GLU A 158 0.73 -32.30 -48.91
N ILE A 159 0.96 -33.19 -47.94
CA ILE A 159 2.27 -33.41 -47.33
C ILE A 159 3.19 -34.04 -48.39
N VAL A 160 4.26 -33.33 -48.76
CA VAL A 160 5.28 -33.85 -49.69
C VAL A 160 6.53 -34.36 -48.98
N GLU A 161 6.74 -33.90 -47.75
CA GLU A 161 7.87 -34.30 -46.90
C GLU A 161 7.45 -34.21 -45.43
N ILE A 162 7.88 -35.17 -44.62
CA ILE A 162 7.69 -35.21 -43.17
C ILE A 162 8.98 -35.74 -42.55
N ALA A 163 9.47 -35.08 -41.51
CA ALA A 163 10.66 -35.52 -40.79
C ALA A 163 10.40 -36.86 -40.10
N GLU A 164 11.43 -37.71 -40.06
CA GLU A 164 11.40 -38.94 -39.28
C GLU A 164 11.28 -38.65 -37.78
N GLU A 165 10.95 -39.67 -36.99
CA GLU A 165 10.95 -39.52 -35.54
C GLU A 165 12.37 -39.28 -35.01
N GLY A 166 12.56 -38.24 -34.21
CA GLY A 166 13.89 -37.90 -33.70
C GLY A 166 13.99 -36.54 -33.02
N GLU A 167 15.23 -36.12 -32.77
CA GLU A 167 15.55 -34.89 -32.02
C GLU A 167 15.81 -33.70 -32.95
N TYR A 168 14.92 -32.72 -32.91
CA TYR A 168 14.98 -31.52 -33.74
C TYR A 168 14.91 -30.25 -32.90
N THR A 169 15.59 -29.20 -33.35
CA THR A 169 15.36 -27.83 -32.88
C THR A 169 14.10 -27.25 -33.52
N ILE A 170 13.54 -26.22 -32.90
CA ILE A 170 12.36 -25.54 -33.48
C ILE A 170 12.67 -24.80 -34.79
N GLU A 171 13.95 -24.61 -35.14
CA GLU A 171 14.36 -23.99 -36.40
C GLU A 171 14.35 -24.96 -37.58
N GLU A 172 14.44 -26.26 -37.31
CA GLU A 172 14.45 -27.30 -38.32
C GLU A 172 13.05 -27.49 -38.93
N VAL A 173 13.02 -27.74 -40.24
CA VAL A 173 11.79 -28.01 -40.99
C VAL A 173 11.37 -29.44 -40.68
N VAL A 174 10.16 -29.60 -40.14
CA VAL A 174 9.60 -30.91 -39.78
C VAL A 174 8.59 -31.42 -40.80
N ALA A 175 8.03 -30.56 -41.67
CA ALA A 175 7.19 -30.99 -42.77
C ALA A 175 7.22 -29.99 -43.93
N LYS A 176 6.85 -30.44 -45.13
CA LYS A 176 6.60 -29.58 -46.30
C LYS A 176 5.23 -29.88 -46.88
N VAL A 177 4.46 -28.83 -47.14
CA VAL A 177 3.10 -28.92 -47.70
C VAL A 177 3.09 -28.28 -49.09
N LYS A 178 2.67 -29.03 -50.09
CA LYS A 178 2.39 -28.51 -51.44
C LYS A 178 0.98 -27.97 -51.48
N THR A 179 0.86 -26.65 -51.61
CA THR A 179 -0.41 -25.93 -51.69
C THR A 179 -1.13 -26.18 -53.03
N PRO A 180 -2.44 -25.90 -53.13
CA PRO A 180 -3.19 -25.98 -54.39
C PRO A 180 -2.60 -25.15 -55.54
N ASN A 181 -1.90 -24.05 -55.21
CA ASN A 181 -1.27 -23.16 -56.19
C ASN A 181 0.12 -23.66 -56.63
N GLY A 182 0.57 -24.83 -56.15
CA GLY A 182 1.86 -25.43 -56.48
C GLY A 182 3.04 -24.94 -55.63
N GLU A 183 2.84 -23.94 -54.76
CA GLU A 183 3.86 -23.46 -53.81
C GLU A 183 4.12 -24.52 -52.72
N ILE A 184 5.40 -24.77 -52.41
CA ILE A 184 5.81 -25.64 -51.28
C ILE A 184 6.05 -24.76 -50.06
N LYS A 185 5.28 -25.00 -48.99
CA LYS A 185 5.44 -24.33 -47.70
C LYS A 185 6.14 -25.24 -46.70
N GLU A 186 7.22 -24.73 -46.12
CA GLU A 186 7.97 -25.41 -45.06
C GLU A 186 7.32 -25.14 -43.70
N LEU A 187 7.15 -26.19 -42.91
CA LEU A 187 6.58 -26.16 -41.58
C LEU A 187 7.65 -26.48 -40.55
N LYS A 188 7.75 -25.61 -39.54
CA LYS A 188 8.60 -25.79 -38.36
C LYS A 188 7.74 -26.20 -37.16
N MET A 189 8.37 -26.53 -36.04
CA MET A 189 7.67 -26.86 -34.79
C MET A 189 7.02 -25.65 -34.09
N TYR A 190 7.21 -24.44 -34.61
CA TYR A 190 6.58 -23.24 -34.08
C TYR A 190 6.00 -22.38 -35.21
N GLN A 191 5.08 -21.50 -34.84
CA GLN A 191 4.46 -20.53 -35.73
C GLN A 191 4.40 -19.14 -35.10
N LYS A 192 4.30 -18.10 -35.94
CA LYS A 192 4.07 -16.72 -35.49
C LYS A 192 2.61 -16.35 -35.67
N TRP A 193 2.01 -15.71 -34.66
CA TRP A 193 0.61 -15.29 -34.71
C TRP A 193 0.42 -13.86 -34.19
N PRO A 194 -0.28 -12.97 -34.92
CA PRO A 194 -0.55 -11.61 -34.47
C PRO A 194 -1.46 -11.58 -33.23
N VAL A 195 -1.04 -10.88 -32.17
CA VAL A 195 -1.78 -10.90 -30.88
C VAL A 195 -3.15 -10.23 -30.95
N ARG A 196 -3.34 -9.31 -31.89
CA ARG A 196 -4.61 -8.61 -32.13
C ARG A 196 -5.60 -9.41 -32.97
N GLN A 197 -5.16 -10.53 -33.56
CA GLN A 197 -6.02 -11.42 -34.34
C GLN A 197 -6.32 -12.66 -33.52
N LYS A 198 -7.60 -12.93 -33.25
CA LYS A 198 -8.01 -14.16 -32.57
C LYS A 198 -7.62 -15.35 -33.44
N ARG A 199 -7.07 -16.41 -32.83
CA ARG A 199 -6.83 -17.67 -33.55
C ARG A 199 -8.16 -18.24 -34.08
N PRO A 200 -8.19 -18.77 -35.31
CA PRO A 200 -9.42 -19.28 -35.89
C PRO A 200 -9.88 -20.56 -35.20
N TYR A 201 -11.18 -20.82 -35.28
CA TYR A 201 -11.84 -22.03 -34.82
C TYR A 201 -12.95 -22.39 -35.82
N LYS A 202 -13.34 -23.66 -35.85
CA LYS A 202 -14.37 -24.16 -36.79
C LYS A 202 -15.77 -23.70 -36.39
N GLU A 203 -16.15 -23.94 -35.14
CA GLU A 203 -17.45 -23.56 -34.60
C GLU A 203 -17.33 -23.19 -33.11
N LYS A 204 -18.24 -22.33 -32.64
CA LYS A 204 -18.30 -21.95 -31.22
C LYS A 204 -19.41 -22.76 -30.56
N LEU A 205 -19.03 -23.67 -29.67
CA LEU A 205 -19.98 -24.49 -28.92
C LEU A 205 -20.46 -23.77 -27.64
N PRO A 206 -21.69 -24.03 -27.17
CA PRO A 206 -22.14 -23.56 -25.87
C PRO A 206 -21.34 -24.25 -24.74
N PRO A 207 -20.94 -23.53 -23.68
CA PRO A 207 -20.17 -24.12 -22.59
C PRO A 207 -21.12 -24.85 -21.62
N GLU A 208 -21.23 -26.17 -21.77
CA GLU A 208 -22.15 -27.01 -20.96
C GLU A 208 -21.46 -27.77 -19.82
N VAL A 209 -20.15 -27.98 -19.91
CA VAL A 209 -19.39 -28.76 -18.92
C VAL A 209 -18.98 -27.84 -17.76
N PRO A 210 -19.31 -28.15 -16.48
CA PRO A 210 -18.88 -27.33 -15.35
C PRO A 210 -17.35 -27.36 -15.17
N LEU A 211 -16.77 -26.19 -14.86
CA LEU A 211 -15.41 -26.04 -14.38
C LEU A 211 -15.41 -26.24 -12.86
N ILE A 212 -14.94 -27.40 -12.41
CA ILE A 212 -14.83 -27.71 -10.98
C ILE A 212 -13.65 -26.93 -10.42
N THR A 213 -13.94 -25.94 -9.58
CA THR A 213 -12.92 -25.08 -8.96
C THR A 213 -12.42 -25.63 -7.62
N GLY A 214 -13.17 -26.54 -7.00
CA GLY A 214 -12.94 -27.05 -5.65
C GLY A 214 -13.44 -26.11 -4.55
N GLN A 215 -13.99 -24.94 -4.91
CA GLN A 215 -14.54 -23.97 -3.98
C GLN A 215 -16.06 -24.14 -3.88
N ARG A 216 -16.55 -24.57 -2.70
CA ARG A 216 -18.00 -24.83 -2.48
C ARG A 216 -18.88 -23.67 -2.93
N THR A 217 -18.50 -22.43 -2.60
CA THR A 217 -19.31 -21.25 -2.95
C THR A 217 -19.45 -21.07 -4.46
N ILE A 218 -18.35 -21.25 -5.22
CA ILE A 218 -18.36 -21.12 -6.67
C ILE A 218 -19.08 -22.32 -7.28
N ASP A 219 -18.65 -23.54 -6.93
CA ASP A 219 -19.16 -24.76 -7.56
C ASP A 219 -20.64 -25.01 -7.27
N THR A 220 -21.16 -24.54 -6.12
CA THR A 220 -22.57 -24.75 -5.72
C THR A 220 -23.48 -23.58 -6.11
N PHE A 221 -23.07 -22.33 -5.83
CA PHE A 221 -23.97 -21.17 -5.97
C PHE A 221 -23.69 -20.31 -7.20
N PHE A 222 -22.45 -20.29 -7.69
CA PHE A 222 -22.03 -19.48 -8.83
C PHE A 222 -21.21 -20.29 -9.84
N PRO A 223 -21.72 -21.44 -10.31
CA PRO A 223 -20.94 -22.38 -11.10
C PRO A 223 -20.50 -21.72 -12.41
N GLN A 224 -19.28 -22.02 -12.82
CA GLN A 224 -18.73 -21.60 -14.10
C GLN A 224 -18.62 -22.81 -15.02
N ALA A 225 -18.97 -22.67 -16.28
CA ALA A 225 -18.73 -23.71 -17.28
C ALA A 225 -17.34 -23.55 -17.91
N LYS A 226 -16.72 -24.64 -18.38
CA LYS A 226 -15.46 -24.63 -19.12
C LYS A 226 -15.65 -23.86 -20.43
N GLY A 227 -14.92 -22.76 -20.59
CA GLY A 227 -15.10 -21.81 -21.69
C GLY A 227 -16.09 -20.67 -21.41
N GLY A 228 -16.69 -20.64 -20.22
CA GLY A 228 -17.49 -19.53 -19.73
C GLY A 228 -16.64 -18.33 -19.30
N THR A 229 -17.30 -17.18 -19.17
CA THR A 229 -16.68 -15.93 -18.72
C THR A 229 -17.26 -15.54 -17.36
N ALA A 230 -16.39 -15.43 -16.35
CA ALA A 230 -16.74 -14.88 -15.04
C ALA A 230 -16.16 -13.47 -14.90
N ALA A 231 -16.93 -12.56 -14.32
CA ALA A 231 -16.40 -11.31 -13.79
C ALA A 231 -16.55 -11.35 -12.26
N ILE A 232 -15.44 -11.16 -11.55
CA ILE A 232 -15.43 -11.01 -10.09
C ILE A 232 -15.05 -9.56 -9.81
N PRO A 233 -16.01 -8.61 -9.87
CA PRO A 233 -15.72 -7.23 -9.55
C PRO A 233 -15.39 -7.11 -8.06
N GLY A 234 -14.28 -6.45 -7.75
CA GLY A 234 -13.88 -6.09 -6.40
C GLY A 234 -13.55 -4.60 -6.35
N PRO A 235 -13.99 -3.84 -5.33
CA PRO A 235 -13.56 -2.46 -5.18
C PRO A 235 -12.06 -2.43 -4.87
N PHE A 236 -11.34 -1.43 -5.39
CA PHE A 236 -9.98 -1.13 -4.88
C PHE A 236 -10.07 -0.90 -3.36
N GLY A 237 -9.38 -1.71 -2.57
CA GLY A 237 -9.39 -1.58 -1.10
C GLY A 237 -10.74 -1.79 -0.41
N SER A 238 -11.77 -2.34 -1.09
CA SER A 238 -13.09 -2.74 -0.52
C SER A 238 -13.75 -1.77 0.48
N GLY A 239 -13.50 -0.45 0.40
CA GLY A 239 -14.14 0.58 1.24
C GLY A 239 -13.95 0.42 2.75
N LYS A 240 -12.73 0.18 3.22
CA LYS A 240 -12.39 0.21 4.67
C LYS A 240 -12.27 1.66 5.16
N CYS A 241 -13.41 2.32 5.35
CA CYS A 241 -13.43 3.67 5.91
C CYS A 241 -13.84 3.62 7.38
N VAL A 242 -13.31 4.57 8.14
CA VAL A 242 -13.72 4.86 9.50
C VAL A 242 -14.38 6.23 9.51
N ASP A 243 -15.18 6.51 10.53
CA ASP A 243 -15.79 7.82 10.71
C ASP A 243 -14.72 8.92 10.85
N GLY A 244 -15.03 10.13 10.36
CA GLY A 244 -14.11 11.26 10.35
C GLY A 244 -13.60 11.68 11.73
N ASP A 245 -14.37 11.44 12.80
CA ASP A 245 -13.96 11.72 14.18
C ASP A 245 -13.04 10.64 14.77
N THR A 246 -12.76 9.56 14.04
CA THR A 246 -11.87 8.49 14.51
C THR A 246 -10.44 9.01 14.66
N LEU A 247 -9.87 8.84 15.86
CA LEU A 247 -8.48 9.18 16.15
C LEU A 247 -7.53 8.12 15.57
N VAL A 248 -6.54 8.57 14.82
CA VAL A 248 -5.45 7.76 14.26
C VAL A 248 -4.11 8.23 14.79
N LEU A 249 -3.22 7.28 15.10
CA LEU A 249 -1.87 7.57 15.56
C LEU A 249 -0.91 7.66 14.37
N THR A 250 -0.33 8.85 14.18
CA THR A 250 0.65 9.15 13.13
C THR A 250 1.98 9.59 13.73
N LYS A 251 3.08 9.42 13.01
CA LYS A 251 4.40 9.86 13.46
C LYS A 251 4.58 11.37 13.33
N GLU A 252 4.02 11.94 12.27
CA GLU A 252 4.20 13.33 11.88
C GLU A 252 3.30 14.27 12.72
N PHE A 253 2.05 13.85 12.97
CA PHE A 253 1.03 14.67 13.62
C PHE A 253 0.61 14.16 15.01
N GLY A 254 1.10 13.00 15.44
CA GLY A 254 0.66 12.35 16.68
C GLY A 254 -0.75 11.77 16.54
N LEU A 255 -1.50 11.80 17.64
CA LEU A 255 -2.91 11.40 17.64
C LEU A 255 -3.75 12.53 17.03
N ILE A 256 -4.45 12.24 15.94
CA ILE A 256 -5.23 13.22 15.16
C ILE A 256 -6.51 12.57 14.64
N LYS A 257 -7.61 13.33 14.52
CA LYS A 257 -8.81 12.83 13.84
C LYS A 257 -8.52 12.59 12.37
N ILE A 258 -9.02 11.50 11.81
CA ILE A 258 -8.73 11.15 10.41
C ILE A 258 -9.27 12.22 9.43
N LYS A 259 -10.37 12.91 9.77
CA LYS A 259 -10.87 14.05 8.99
C LYS A 259 -9.86 15.21 8.96
N ASP A 260 -9.35 15.62 10.12
CA ASP A 260 -8.38 16.71 10.21
C ASP A 260 -7.05 16.33 9.54
N LEU A 261 -6.70 15.04 9.57
CA LEU A 261 -5.55 14.51 8.83
C LEU A 261 -5.74 14.62 7.32
N TYR A 262 -6.91 14.22 6.81
CA TYR A 262 -7.27 14.38 5.40
C TYR A 262 -7.19 15.87 5.00
N GLU A 263 -7.84 16.77 5.74
CA GLU A 263 -7.83 18.21 5.43
C GLU A 263 -6.42 18.83 5.41
N LYS A 264 -5.49 18.33 6.23
CA LYS A 264 -4.08 18.78 6.26
C LYS A 264 -3.23 18.29 5.07
N LEU A 265 -3.66 17.21 4.45
CA LEU A 265 -2.93 16.51 3.39
C LEU A 265 -3.60 16.63 2.02
N ASP A 266 -4.87 17.04 2.00
CA ASP A 266 -5.61 17.34 0.78
C ASP A 266 -4.86 18.40 -0.03
N GLY A 267 -4.64 18.10 -1.32
CA GLY A 267 -3.88 18.95 -2.23
C GLY A 267 -2.36 18.91 -2.08
N LYS A 268 -1.79 18.11 -1.16
CA LYS A 268 -0.33 17.87 -1.07
C LYS A 268 0.13 16.71 -1.96
N GLY A 269 -0.25 16.84 -3.23
CA GLY A 269 0.09 15.90 -4.29
C GLY A 269 -1.05 15.77 -5.30
N LYS A 270 -1.11 14.66 -6.02
CA LYS A 270 -2.05 14.49 -7.14
C LYS A 270 -3.44 14.10 -6.65
N LYS A 271 -4.36 15.08 -6.65
CA LYS A 271 -5.77 14.87 -6.30
C LYS A 271 -6.55 14.28 -7.47
N THR A 272 -7.38 13.29 -7.18
CA THR A 272 -8.37 12.70 -8.10
C THR A 272 -9.74 12.70 -7.43
N VAL A 273 -10.76 13.06 -8.19
CA VAL A 273 -12.15 13.03 -7.74
C VAL A 273 -12.97 12.24 -8.76
N ARG A 274 -13.68 11.21 -8.31
CA ARG A 274 -14.50 10.37 -9.18
C ARG A 274 -15.71 9.85 -8.41
N GLU A 275 -16.90 9.98 -9.00
CA GLU A 275 -18.12 9.34 -8.49
C GLU A 275 -18.44 9.66 -7.00
N GLY A 276 -18.09 10.86 -6.54
CA GLY A 276 -18.30 11.28 -5.14
C GLY A 276 -17.21 10.85 -4.16
N GLU A 277 -16.17 10.16 -4.64
CA GLU A 277 -14.97 9.83 -3.90
C GLU A 277 -13.83 10.80 -4.24
N GLU A 278 -13.07 11.21 -3.23
CA GLU A 278 -11.91 12.07 -3.35
C GLU A 278 -10.68 11.35 -2.79
N TRP A 279 -9.57 11.33 -3.52
CA TRP A 279 -8.29 10.89 -2.96
C TRP A 279 -7.12 11.73 -3.47
N THR A 280 -6.10 11.85 -2.63
CA THR A 280 -4.85 12.52 -2.97
C THR A 280 -3.71 11.52 -2.85
N GLU A 281 -2.99 11.30 -3.95
CA GLU A 281 -1.68 10.69 -3.95
C GLU A 281 -0.68 11.69 -3.37
N LEU A 282 -0.07 11.35 -2.23
CA LEU A 282 0.79 12.25 -1.48
C LEU A 282 2.17 12.34 -2.12
N ASP A 283 2.70 13.56 -2.26
CA ASP A 283 4.09 13.77 -2.68
C ASP A 283 5.08 13.16 -1.68
N GLU A 284 4.75 13.30 -0.39
CA GLU A 284 5.51 12.72 0.72
C GLU A 284 4.61 11.77 1.54
N PRO A 285 4.95 10.48 1.63
CA PRO A 285 4.18 9.52 2.44
C PRO A 285 4.24 9.84 3.94
N ILE A 286 3.13 9.60 4.64
CA ILE A 286 3.06 9.71 6.10
C ILE A 286 3.21 8.34 6.77
N THR A 287 3.66 8.31 8.02
CA THR A 287 3.89 7.07 8.76
C THR A 287 2.79 6.82 9.79
N LEU A 288 2.17 5.65 9.67
CA LEU A 288 1.10 5.14 10.52
C LEU A 288 1.53 3.85 11.22
N TYR A 289 0.74 3.38 12.17
CA TYR A 289 0.87 2.02 12.73
C TYR A 289 -0.24 1.13 12.17
N GLY A 290 0.13 -0.02 11.62
CA GLY A 290 -0.81 -1.03 11.17
C GLY A 290 -0.48 -2.42 11.71
N TYR A 291 -1.28 -3.41 11.34
CA TYR A 291 -1.14 -4.79 11.80
C TYR A 291 -0.70 -5.69 10.64
N LYS A 292 0.42 -6.39 10.83
CA LYS A 292 0.96 -7.36 9.86
C LYS A 292 1.54 -8.56 10.61
N ASP A 293 1.13 -9.76 10.22
CA ASP A 293 1.66 -11.04 10.73
C ASP A 293 1.72 -11.13 12.27
N GLY A 294 0.63 -10.73 12.95
CA GLY A 294 0.56 -10.79 14.42
C GLY A 294 1.21 -9.61 15.15
N LYS A 295 1.82 -8.66 14.44
CA LYS A 295 2.58 -7.55 15.03
C LYS A 295 2.05 -6.20 14.57
N ILE A 296 2.19 -5.20 15.45
CA ILE A 296 2.01 -3.80 15.07
C ILE A 296 3.31 -3.31 14.41
N VAL A 297 3.20 -2.78 13.20
CA VAL A 297 4.34 -2.31 12.39
C VAL A 297 4.10 -0.90 11.88
N GLU A 298 5.18 -0.15 11.61
CA GLU A 298 5.09 1.13 10.91
C GLU A 298 4.72 0.87 9.43
N ILE A 299 3.74 1.60 8.91
CA ILE A 299 3.27 1.55 7.52
C ILE A 299 3.34 2.96 6.94
N LYS A 300 3.84 3.08 5.71
CA LYS A 300 3.78 4.33 4.95
C LYS A 300 2.47 4.41 4.18
N ALA A 301 1.67 5.44 4.45
CA ALA A 301 0.50 5.76 3.64
C ALA A 301 0.88 6.75 2.55
N THR A 302 0.65 6.36 1.30
CA THR A 302 0.91 7.15 0.10
C THR A 302 -0.35 7.84 -0.43
N TYR A 303 -1.53 7.50 0.10
CA TYR A 303 -2.80 8.10 -0.30
C TYR A 303 -3.61 8.51 0.93
N VAL A 304 -4.34 9.62 0.80
CA VAL A 304 -5.46 9.96 1.68
C VAL A 304 -6.75 9.93 0.89
N TYR A 305 -7.81 9.39 1.48
CA TYR A 305 -9.08 9.13 0.80
C TYR A 305 -10.25 9.62 1.66
N LYS A 306 -11.26 10.18 0.99
CA LYS A 306 -12.55 10.60 1.54
C LYS A 306 -13.66 10.10 0.62
N GLY A 307 -14.60 9.37 1.19
CA GLY A 307 -15.80 8.87 0.50
C GLY A 307 -17.04 9.02 1.36
N TYR A 308 -18.19 8.74 0.78
CA TYR A 308 -19.49 8.79 1.45
C TYR A 308 -20.06 7.38 1.60
N SER A 309 -20.72 7.12 2.74
CA SER A 309 -21.43 5.87 2.97
C SER A 309 -22.86 6.15 3.41
N GLN A 310 -23.81 5.33 2.97
CA GLN A 310 -25.23 5.46 3.30
C GLN A 310 -25.54 5.13 4.76
N GLY A 311 -24.62 4.45 5.46
CA GLY A 311 -24.78 4.10 6.87
C GLY A 311 -23.46 3.68 7.50
N MET A 312 -23.36 3.85 8.81
CA MET A 312 -22.17 3.49 9.59
C MET A 312 -22.56 2.54 10.72
N ILE A 313 -21.65 1.63 11.07
CA ILE A 313 -21.81 0.70 12.19
C ILE A 313 -20.94 1.19 13.34
N GLU A 314 -21.57 1.45 14.48
CA GLU A 314 -20.89 1.75 15.72
C GLU A 314 -20.64 0.49 16.54
N ILE A 315 -19.39 0.23 16.86
CA ILE A 315 -18.95 -0.90 17.66
C ILE A 315 -18.44 -0.37 19.00
N LYS A 316 -19.02 -0.87 20.09
CA LYS A 316 -18.60 -0.55 21.45
C LYS A 316 -18.13 -1.82 22.15
N THR A 317 -16.90 -1.79 22.63
CA THR A 317 -16.31 -2.90 23.42
C THR A 317 -16.71 -2.79 24.90
N ARG A 318 -16.66 -3.90 25.62
CA ARG A 318 -16.88 -3.95 27.08
C ARG A 318 -15.94 -3.01 27.85
N THR A 319 -14.76 -2.73 27.30
CA THR A 319 -13.74 -1.90 27.93
C THR A 319 -13.86 -0.43 27.53
N GLY A 320 -14.97 -0.08 26.87
CA GLY A 320 -15.37 1.28 26.56
C GLY A 320 -14.73 1.88 25.31
N ARG A 321 -13.89 1.14 24.59
CA ARG A 321 -13.43 1.56 23.25
C ARG A 321 -14.61 1.57 22.29
N ARG A 322 -14.68 2.59 21.45
CA ARG A 322 -15.70 2.78 20.42
C ARG A 322 -15.02 3.01 19.07
N ILE A 323 -15.59 2.45 18.02
CA ILE A 323 -15.19 2.77 16.64
C ILE A 323 -16.45 2.80 15.76
N LYS A 324 -16.50 3.74 14.83
CA LYS A 324 -17.55 3.81 13.81
C LYS A 324 -16.92 3.53 12.46
N VAL A 325 -17.46 2.54 11.75
CA VAL A 325 -16.89 2.05 10.50
C VAL A 325 -17.97 1.80 9.46
N THR A 326 -17.58 1.73 8.19
CA THR A 326 -18.50 1.32 7.11
C THR A 326 -18.92 -0.15 7.29
N PRO A 327 -20.11 -0.56 6.82
CA PRO A 327 -20.59 -1.95 6.92
C PRO A 327 -19.59 -3.02 6.45
N ILE A 328 -18.84 -2.71 5.40
CA ILE A 328 -17.85 -3.59 4.77
C ILE A 328 -16.46 -3.55 5.44
N HIS A 329 -16.22 -2.65 6.39
CA HIS A 329 -14.95 -2.56 7.10
C HIS A 329 -14.68 -3.86 7.86
N LYS A 330 -13.57 -4.52 7.56
CA LYS A 330 -13.18 -5.77 8.22
C LYS A 330 -12.44 -5.50 9.52
N LEU A 331 -12.85 -6.17 10.59
CA LEU A 331 -12.17 -6.18 11.87
C LEU A 331 -11.64 -7.59 12.15
N PHE A 332 -10.48 -7.65 12.80
CA PHE A 332 -9.95 -8.91 13.29
C PHE A 332 -10.76 -9.36 14.49
N THR A 333 -11.41 -10.51 14.36
CA THR A 333 -12.10 -11.19 15.46
C THR A 333 -11.32 -12.43 15.86
N GLY A 334 -11.47 -12.83 17.12
CA GLY A 334 -10.72 -13.93 17.70
C GLY A 334 -11.63 -14.93 18.38
N ARG A 335 -11.53 -16.20 18.01
CA ARG A 335 -12.19 -17.31 18.71
C ARG A 335 -11.14 -18.16 19.39
N VAL A 336 -11.33 -18.38 20.69
CA VAL A 336 -10.51 -19.33 21.44
C VAL A 336 -11.04 -20.72 21.13
N THR A 337 -10.22 -21.53 20.48
CA THR A 337 -10.47 -22.94 20.18
C THR A 337 -9.62 -23.81 21.11
N LYS A 338 -9.83 -25.14 21.09
CA LYS A 338 -9.00 -26.08 21.84
C LYS A 338 -7.52 -26.00 21.42
N ASP A 339 -7.26 -25.62 20.17
CA ASP A 339 -5.93 -25.56 19.57
C ASP A 339 -5.29 -24.15 19.62
N GLY A 340 -5.95 -23.19 20.28
CA GLY A 340 -5.46 -21.82 20.44
C GLY A 340 -6.41 -20.73 19.90
N LEU A 341 -5.89 -19.51 19.78
CA LEU A 341 -6.64 -18.36 19.27
C LEU A 341 -6.65 -18.38 17.73
N VAL A 342 -7.81 -18.60 17.14
CA VAL A 342 -8.01 -18.45 15.69
C VAL A 342 -8.45 -17.03 15.41
N ILE A 343 -7.70 -16.34 14.54
CA ILE A 343 -7.97 -14.97 14.12
C ILE A 343 -8.63 -15.01 12.74
N GLU A 344 -9.76 -14.33 12.60
CA GLU A 344 -10.50 -14.22 11.34
C GLU A 344 -10.87 -12.76 11.07
N GLU A 345 -10.86 -12.34 9.80
CA GLU A 345 -11.35 -11.03 9.40
C GLU A 345 -12.86 -11.09 9.16
N VAL A 346 -13.64 -10.28 9.89
CA VAL A 346 -15.10 -10.23 9.78
C VAL A 346 -15.52 -8.81 9.42
N MET A 347 -16.38 -8.66 8.40
CA MET A 347 -16.99 -7.37 8.06
C MET A 347 -17.83 -6.86 9.22
N ALA A 348 -17.81 -5.55 9.47
CA ALA A 348 -18.55 -4.92 10.57
C ALA A 348 -20.04 -5.26 10.57
N MET A 349 -20.65 -5.38 9.38
CA MET A 349 -22.07 -5.75 9.23
C MET A 349 -22.41 -7.19 9.63
N HIS A 350 -21.41 -8.05 9.77
CA HIS A 350 -21.57 -9.43 10.19
C HIS A 350 -21.22 -9.65 11.66
N LEU A 351 -20.75 -8.61 12.36
CA LEU A 351 -20.47 -8.69 13.80
C LEU A 351 -21.76 -8.77 14.60
N LYS A 352 -21.73 -9.60 15.64
CA LYS A 352 -22.82 -9.79 16.60
C LYS A 352 -22.39 -9.33 17.98
N LYS A 353 -23.37 -8.92 18.80
CA LYS A 353 -23.11 -8.63 20.22
C LYS A 353 -22.53 -9.88 20.89
N GLY A 354 -21.39 -9.71 21.56
CA GLY A 354 -20.66 -10.81 22.20
C GLY A 354 -19.40 -11.24 21.42
N ASP A 355 -19.28 -10.86 20.16
CA ASP A 355 -18.07 -11.12 19.38
C ASP A 355 -16.85 -10.43 20.01
N ARG A 356 -15.70 -11.11 19.93
CA ARG A 356 -14.44 -10.62 20.45
C ARG A 356 -13.63 -10.02 19.32
N ILE A 357 -13.27 -8.75 19.46
CA ILE A 357 -12.43 -8.02 18.50
C ILE A 357 -11.03 -7.93 19.09
N LEU A 358 -10.03 -8.14 18.24
CA LEU A 358 -8.64 -8.01 18.63
C LEU A 358 -8.30 -6.54 18.88
N VAL A 359 -7.58 -6.31 19.98
CA VAL A 359 -7.03 -5.01 20.34
C VAL A 359 -5.56 -5.20 20.69
N ALA A 360 -4.73 -4.20 20.36
CA ALA A 360 -3.32 -4.24 20.72
C ALA A 360 -3.17 -4.27 22.24
N LYS A 361 -2.55 -5.32 22.77
CA LYS A 361 -2.19 -5.42 24.20
C LYS A 361 -1.00 -4.53 24.54
N LYS A 362 -0.08 -4.37 23.58
CA LYS A 362 1.12 -3.56 23.70
C LYS A 362 1.45 -2.93 22.35
N ILE A 363 1.97 -1.71 22.38
CA ILE A 363 2.57 -1.07 21.21
C ILE A 363 4.05 -0.95 21.51
N ASP A 364 4.86 -1.80 20.88
CA ASP A 364 6.31 -1.77 21.04
C ASP A 364 6.94 -0.62 20.25
N GLY A 365 8.12 -0.18 20.69
CA GLY A 365 8.91 0.86 20.03
C GLY A 365 8.94 2.20 20.78
N GLY A 366 9.37 3.23 20.07
CA GLY A 366 9.75 4.52 20.62
C GLY A 366 11.27 4.70 20.72
N LYS A 367 11.71 5.95 20.64
CA LYS A 367 13.13 6.33 20.65
C LYS A 367 13.31 7.59 21.49
N ASP A 368 14.56 8.00 21.71
CA ASP A 368 14.82 9.34 22.22
C ASP A 368 14.32 10.37 21.19
N VAL A 369 13.46 11.28 21.64
CA VAL A 369 12.79 12.26 20.78
C VAL A 369 13.48 13.62 20.94
N LYS A 370 14.14 14.06 19.87
CA LYS A 370 14.66 15.44 19.78
C LYS A 370 13.51 16.43 19.63
N LEU A 371 13.59 17.53 20.37
CA LEU A 371 12.64 18.63 20.37
C LEU A 371 13.08 19.69 19.36
N ASN A 372 12.36 19.80 18.24
CA ASN A 372 12.60 20.83 17.25
C ASN A 372 11.83 22.12 17.61
N ILE A 373 12.11 22.68 18.79
CA ILE A 373 11.42 23.87 19.32
C ILE A 373 12.41 25.01 19.46
N SER A 374 12.28 26.04 18.61
CA SER A 374 13.01 27.29 18.74
C SER A 374 12.19 28.32 19.52
N VAL A 375 12.72 28.82 20.65
CA VAL A 375 12.06 29.84 21.47
C VAL A 375 12.82 31.16 21.36
N THR A 376 12.30 32.11 20.58
CA THR A 376 12.89 33.45 20.45
C THR A 376 12.20 34.41 21.40
N VAL A 377 12.72 34.53 22.63
CA VAL A 377 12.20 35.48 23.62
C VAL A 377 13.33 36.34 24.16
N ARG A 378 13.19 37.68 24.06
CA ARG A 378 14.04 38.62 24.80
C ARG A 378 13.73 38.48 26.29
N SER A 379 14.61 37.79 27.03
CA SER A 379 14.50 37.55 28.48
C SER A 379 15.79 37.98 29.17
N PRO A 380 15.74 38.69 30.30
CA PRO A 380 16.92 39.07 31.07
C PRO A 380 17.60 37.86 31.75
N LYS A 381 16.86 36.78 32.04
CA LYS A 381 17.43 35.54 32.58
C LYS A 381 17.69 34.55 31.45
N LYS A 382 18.92 33.99 31.38
CA LYS A 382 19.27 32.86 30.50
C LYS A 382 18.52 31.62 30.99
N VAL A 383 17.65 31.10 30.15
CA VAL A 383 16.86 29.89 30.42
C VAL A 383 17.43 28.77 29.56
N ARG A 384 17.69 27.61 30.15
CA ARG A 384 18.05 26.42 29.38
C ARG A 384 16.79 25.82 28.78
N ILE A 385 16.81 25.50 27.48
CA ILE A 385 15.73 24.78 26.81
C ILE A 385 16.24 23.38 26.48
N PRO A 386 15.61 22.30 26.97
CA PRO A 386 16.01 20.94 26.64
C PRO A 386 15.84 20.65 25.15
N GLU A 387 16.81 19.94 24.58
CA GLU A 387 16.78 19.50 23.17
C GLU A 387 16.14 18.12 22.98
N VAL A 388 15.89 17.40 24.07
CA VAL A 388 15.38 16.02 24.06
C VAL A 388 14.27 15.89 25.11
N LEU A 389 13.22 15.14 24.77
CA LEU A 389 12.23 14.70 25.74
C LEU A 389 12.74 13.48 26.50
N ASP A 390 13.46 13.73 27.59
CA ASP A 390 13.94 12.72 28.53
C ASP A 390 12.93 12.44 29.65
N GLU A 391 13.24 11.49 30.53
CA GLU A 391 12.41 11.08 31.66
C GLU A 391 12.08 12.26 32.60
N ARG A 392 13.05 13.16 32.83
CA ARG A 392 12.89 14.31 33.73
C ARG A 392 11.92 15.33 33.15
N LEU A 393 12.07 15.65 31.87
CA LEU A 393 11.16 16.58 31.20
C LEU A 393 9.75 15.99 31.09
N ALA A 394 9.64 14.68 30.86
CA ALA A 394 8.36 13.97 30.87
C ALA A 394 7.69 13.97 32.25
N GLU A 395 8.45 13.77 33.33
CA GLU A 395 7.96 13.89 34.71
C GLU A 395 7.39 15.30 34.96
N PHE A 396 8.15 16.36 34.62
CA PHE A 396 7.70 17.75 34.77
C PHE A 396 6.44 18.03 33.94
N LEU A 397 6.37 17.50 32.72
CA LEU A 397 5.22 17.62 31.84
C LEU A 397 3.98 16.94 32.43
N GLY A 398 4.15 15.84 33.16
CA GLY A 398 3.09 15.16 33.92
C GLY A 398 2.45 16.08 34.95
N TYR A 399 3.28 16.71 35.81
CA TYR A 399 2.80 17.69 36.79
C TYR A 399 2.10 18.89 36.13
N LEU A 400 2.66 19.40 35.03
CA LEU A 400 2.09 20.55 34.30
C LEU A 400 0.76 20.22 33.62
N LEU A 401 0.64 19.05 32.99
CA LEU A 401 -0.60 18.66 32.30
C LEU A 401 -1.70 18.21 33.26
N ALA A 402 -1.37 17.64 34.42
CA ALA A 402 -2.32 17.34 35.48
C ALA A 402 -2.79 18.62 36.19
N ASP A 403 -1.91 19.25 36.95
CA ASP A 403 -2.24 20.31 37.91
C ASP A 403 -1.73 21.70 37.52
N GLY A 404 -1.08 21.80 36.37
CA GLY A 404 -0.52 23.06 35.91
C GLY A 404 -1.43 23.90 35.01
N THR A 405 -1.06 25.18 34.89
CA THR A 405 -1.60 26.13 33.92
C THR A 405 -0.49 27.06 33.40
N LEU A 406 -0.60 27.45 32.14
CA LEU A 406 0.27 28.47 31.55
C LEU A 406 -0.40 29.85 31.64
N LYS A 407 0.14 30.74 32.48
CA LYS A 407 -0.18 32.17 32.50
C LYS A 407 0.74 32.90 31.50
N PRO A 408 0.44 34.15 31.08
CA PRO A 408 1.21 34.84 30.03
C PRO A 408 2.73 34.90 30.21
N ARG A 409 3.22 34.87 31.46
CA ARG A 409 4.66 34.87 31.79
C ARG A 409 5.04 33.89 32.90
N THR A 410 4.13 32.99 33.29
CA THR A 410 4.32 32.12 34.45
C THR A 410 3.82 30.73 34.15
N VAL A 411 4.66 29.73 34.41
CA VAL A 411 4.24 28.33 34.54
C VAL A 411 3.83 28.14 36.00
N ALA A 412 2.57 27.77 36.24
CA ALA A 412 2.06 27.56 37.59
C ALA A 412 1.57 26.13 37.74
N ILE A 413 1.91 25.46 38.85
CA ILE A 413 1.45 24.11 39.20
C ILE A 413 0.80 24.19 40.58
N TYR A 414 -0.42 23.66 40.73
CA TYR A 414 -1.21 23.76 41.97
C TYR A 414 -1.41 22.38 42.57
N ASN A 415 -0.88 22.12 43.76
CA ASN A 415 -1.10 20.85 44.45
C ASN A 415 -0.96 21.05 45.96
N ASN A 416 -1.76 20.35 46.77
CA ASN A 416 -1.68 20.44 48.22
C ASN A 416 -0.54 19.61 48.81
N ASP A 417 -0.06 18.60 48.09
CA ASP A 417 1.15 17.88 48.44
C ASP A 417 2.38 18.72 48.09
N GLU A 418 3.01 19.27 49.12
CA GLU A 418 4.20 20.10 48.97
C GLU A 418 5.41 19.30 48.46
N SER A 419 5.45 17.97 48.65
CA SER A 419 6.53 17.12 48.14
C SER A 419 6.56 17.11 46.61
N LEU A 420 5.38 17.06 45.97
CA LEU A 420 5.26 17.13 44.51
C LEU A 420 5.67 18.51 43.98
N LEU A 421 5.28 19.59 44.67
CA LEU A 421 5.69 20.94 44.30
C LEU A 421 7.21 21.14 44.44
N LYS A 422 7.83 20.62 45.50
CA LYS A 422 9.29 20.64 45.66
C LYS A 422 9.98 19.87 44.54
N ARG A 423 9.51 18.67 44.23
CA ARG A 423 10.03 17.86 43.13
C ARG A 423 9.94 18.57 41.78
N ALA A 424 8.78 19.18 41.48
CA ALA A 424 8.62 19.98 40.26
C ALA A 424 9.56 21.18 40.22
N ASN A 425 9.83 21.81 41.37
CA ASN A 425 10.77 22.94 41.46
C ASN A 425 12.23 22.51 41.26
N ASP A 426 12.63 21.36 41.82
CA ASP A 426 13.96 20.78 41.61
C ASP A 426 14.18 20.44 40.13
N LEU A 427 13.18 19.82 39.48
CA LEU A 427 13.20 19.57 38.04
C LEU A 427 13.30 20.88 37.24
N ALA A 428 12.62 21.94 37.66
CA ALA A 428 12.72 23.23 36.99
C ALA A 428 14.15 23.80 37.03
N ARG A 429 14.83 23.65 38.18
CA ARG A 429 16.23 24.04 38.36
C ARG A 429 17.16 23.19 37.50
N GLU A 430 16.99 21.87 37.50
CA GLU A 430 17.83 20.93 36.74
C GLU A 430 17.68 21.08 35.22
N LEU A 431 16.43 21.17 34.74
CA LEU A 431 16.12 21.21 33.31
C LEU A 431 16.34 22.59 32.70
N PHE A 432 15.89 23.64 33.39
CA PHE A 432 15.78 24.98 32.83
C PHE A 432 16.74 25.99 33.44
N GLY A 433 17.42 25.64 34.55
CA GLY A 433 18.26 26.57 35.30
C GLY A 433 17.46 27.67 36.01
N ILE A 434 16.17 27.45 36.25
CA ILE A 434 15.27 28.42 36.91
C ILE A 434 14.62 27.76 38.12
N GLU A 435 14.60 28.49 39.22
CA GLU A 435 13.83 28.13 40.41
C GLU A 435 12.55 28.97 40.50
N GLY A 436 11.44 28.29 40.81
CA GLY A 436 10.16 28.90 41.13
C GLY A 436 10.01 29.17 42.62
N ARG A 437 8.89 29.80 42.98
CA ARG A 437 8.51 30.04 44.38
C ARG A 437 7.26 29.24 44.71
N ILE A 438 7.30 28.51 45.82
CA ILE A 438 6.11 27.86 46.37
C ILE A 438 5.38 28.88 47.24
N VAL A 439 4.12 29.14 46.93
CA VAL A 439 3.26 30.10 47.63
C VAL A 439 1.89 29.50 47.90
N GLN A 440 1.24 29.97 48.96
CA GLN A 440 -0.17 29.65 49.22
C GLN A 440 -1.07 30.48 48.28
N ASP A 441 -1.87 29.84 47.43
CA ASP A 441 -2.87 30.49 46.58
C ASP A 441 -4.28 30.10 47.04
N ARG A 442 -4.90 30.98 47.84
CA ARG A 442 -6.20 30.74 48.50
C ARG A 442 -6.18 29.42 49.28
N THR A 443 -6.81 28.38 48.74
CA THR A 443 -7.01 27.08 49.38
C THR A 443 -6.01 26.01 48.91
N VAL A 444 -5.11 26.31 47.96
CA VAL A 444 -4.17 25.34 47.38
C VAL A 444 -2.76 25.92 47.33
N LYS A 445 -1.74 25.11 47.62
CA LYS A 445 -0.33 25.53 47.42
C LYS A 445 0.01 25.53 45.93
N SER A 446 0.86 26.45 45.51
CA SER A 446 1.25 26.58 44.11
C SER A 446 2.74 26.83 43.94
N LEU A 447 3.35 26.18 42.95
CA LEU A 447 4.67 26.50 42.44
C LEU A 447 4.53 27.51 41.30
N LEU A 448 5.16 28.68 41.42
CA LEU A 448 5.16 29.74 40.41
C LEU A 448 6.55 29.91 39.81
N ILE A 449 6.70 29.58 38.52
CA ILE A 449 7.95 29.75 37.77
C ILE A 449 7.76 30.89 36.75
N HIS A 450 8.37 32.04 37.01
CA HIS A 450 8.26 33.22 36.15
C HIS A 450 9.24 33.18 34.98
N SER A 451 8.77 32.71 33.82
CA SER A 451 9.54 32.69 32.58
C SER A 451 8.62 32.69 31.36
N LYS A 452 8.68 33.76 30.55
CA LYS A 452 7.98 33.80 29.26
C LYS A 452 8.56 32.78 28.28
N ALA A 453 9.87 32.53 28.31
CA ALA A 453 10.51 31.53 27.46
C ALA A 453 9.97 30.12 27.74
N LEU A 454 9.80 29.74 29.00
CA LEU A 454 9.21 28.44 29.34
C LEU A 454 7.74 28.33 28.94
N VAL A 455 6.96 29.41 29.09
CA VAL A 455 5.57 29.42 28.62
C VAL A 455 5.49 29.16 27.11
N GLU A 456 6.32 29.83 26.31
CA GLU A 456 6.34 29.62 24.86
C GLU A 456 6.89 28.23 24.48
N PHE A 457 7.87 27.71 25.22
CA PHE A 457 8.36 26.34 25.05
C PHE A 457 7.24 25.31 25.26
N PHE A 458 6.52 25.36 26.39
CA PHE A 458 5.46 24.39 26.67
C PHE A 458 4.26 24.53 25.74
N LYS A 459 3.93 25.75 25.29
CA LYS A 459 2.94 25.96 24.22
C LYS A 459 3.37 25.27 22.92
N ALA A 460 4.63 25.42 22.52
CA ALA A 460 5.17 24.77 21.33
C ALA A 460 5.20 23.24 21.47
N LEU A 461 5.41 22.73 22.69
CA LEU A 461 5.29 21.30 23.02
C LEU A 461 3.83 20.80 23.10
N GLY A 462 2.83 21.67 22.92
CA GLY A 462 1.41 21.30 22.84
C GLY A 462 0.61 21.48 24.12
N VAL A 463 1.15 22.13 25.17
CA VAL A 463 0.40 22.47 26.38
C VAL A 463 -0.53 23.67 26.12
N PRO A 464 -1.86 23.54 26.29
CA PRO A 464 -2.79 24.64 25.99
C PRO A 464 -2.66 25.81 26.97
N GLY A 465 -2.71 27.04 26.46
CA GLY A 465 -2.76 28.25 27.29
C GLY A 465 -4.15 28.61 27.82
N ILE A 466 -5.23 28.07 27.23
CA ILE A 466 -6.62 28.40 27.57
C ILE A 466 -7.45 27.12 27.62
N LYS A 467 -8.37 27.03 28.60
CA LYS A 467 -9.30 25.90 28.79
C LYS A 467 -8.59 24.52 28.81
N LYS A 468 -7.35 24.46 29.32
CA LYS A 468 -6.48 23.26 29.34
C LYS A 468 -7.24 21.98 29.64
N ALA A 469 -8.00 21.94 30.74
CA ALA A 469 -8.73 20.76 31.19
C ALA A 469 -9.61 20.09 30.12
N ARG A 470 -10.06 20.83 29.09
CA ARG A 470 -10.90 20.34 27.99
C ARG A 470 -10.20 20.22 26.65
N SER A 471 -9.09 20.92 26.45
CA SER A 471 -8.43 21.06 25.15
C SER A 471 -7.05 20.40 25.08
N TRP A 472 -6.51 19.95 26.21
CA TRP A 472 -5.20 19.33 26.20
C TRP A 472 -5.26 17.95 25.55
N LYS A 473 -4.15 17.61 24.90
CA LYS A 473 -3.91 16.31 24.30
C LYS A 473 -2.49 15.87 24.63
N VAL A 474 -2.24 14.57 24.56
CA VAL A 474 -0.89 14.04 24.76
C VAL A 474 0.01 14.54 23.62
N PRO A 475 1.14 15.21 23.92
CA PRO A 475 2.08 15.65 22.88
C PRO A 475 2.59 14.49 22.02
N LYS A 476 2.78 14.75 20.72
CA LYS A 476 3.23 13.71 19.78
C LYS A 476 4.61 13.18 20.16
N GLU A 477 5.47 14.04 20.70
CA GLU A 477 6.81 13.71 21.15
C GLU A 477 6.74 12.64 22.26
N LEU A 478 5.79 12.77 23.18
CA LEU A 478 5.57 11.80 24.24
C LEU A 478 5.01 10.47 23.70
N LEU A 479 4.07 10.51 22.76
CA LEU A 479 3.55 9.31 22.08
C LEU A 479 4.66 8.54 21.34
N MET A 480 5.66 9.24 20.80
CA MET A 480 6.79 8.65 20.07
C MET A 480 7.98 8.27 20.96
N SER A 481 7.97 8.65 22.25
CA SER A 481 9.08 8.42 23.17
C SER A 481 9.19 6.96 23.63
N LYS A 482 10.39 6.54 24.05
CA LYS A 482 10.63 5.21 24.62
C LYS A 482 9.80 4.97 25.91
N PRO A 483 9.54 3.70 26.30
CA PRO A 483 8.69 3.38 27.45
C PRO A 483 9.10 4.02 28.78
N SER A 484 10.40 4.21 29.07
CA SER A 484 10.85 4.84 30.33
C SER A 484 10.42 6.30 30.46
N VAL A 485 10.42 7.04 29.35
CA VAL A 485 9.95 8.44 29.30
C VAL A 485 8.44 8.49 29.51
N VAL A 486 7.70 7.55 28.91
CA VAL A 486 6.25 7.43 29.09
C VAL A 486 5.89 7.06 30.54
N ASP A 487 6.64 6.15 31.15
CA ASP A 487 6.49 5.75 32.55
C ASP A 487 6.68 6.94 33.51
N ALA A 488 7.73 7.74 33.31
CA ALA A 488 7.99 8.94 34.10
C ALA A 488 6.83 9.95 34.03
N PHE A 489 6.28 10.18 32.83
CA PHE A 489 5.11 11.03 32.65
C PHE A 489 3.86 10.49 33.36
N ILE A 490 3.53 9.21 33.16
CA ILE A 490 2.32 8.60 33.70
C ILE A 490 2.34 8.59 35.23
N LYS A 491 3.49 8.29 35.86
CA LYS A 491 3.66 8.35 37.31
C LYS A 491 3.40 9.75 37.86
N ALA A 492 4.00 10.78 37.25
CA ALA A 492 3.81 12.17 37.65
C ALA A 492 2.35 12.63 37.46
N TYR A 493 1.73 12.25 36.34
CA TYR A 493 0.33 12.59 36.06
C TYR A 493 -0.63 11.94 37.08
N ILE A 494 -0.45 10.63 37.37
CA ILE A 494 -1.27 9.90 38.34
C ILE A 494 -1.06 10.44 39.77
N ALA A 495 0.16 10.82 40.15
CA ALA A 495 0.43 11.40 41.46
C ALA A 495 -0.35 12.70 41.71
N CYS A 496 -0.70 13.43 40.66
CA CYS A 496 -1.49 14.65 40.73
C CYS A 496 -3.01 14.40 40.59
N ASP A 497 -3.42 13.78 39.48
CA ASP A 497 -4.82 13.74 39.03
C ASP A 497 -5.44 12.33 39.16
N GLY A 498 -4.70 11.38 39.73
CA GLY A 498 -5.12 10.00 39.95
C GLY A 498 -5.84 9.83 41.29
N HIS A 499 -6.87 8.99 41.28
CA HIS A 499 -7.62 8.60 42.48
C HIS A 499 -7.61 7.08 42.64
N TYR A 500 -7.16 6.59 43.79
CA TYR A 500 -7.25 5.16 44.11
C TYR A 500 -8.60 4.86 44.77
N ASN A 501 -9.37 3.97 44.14
CA ASN A 501 -10.65 3.50 44.66
C ASN A 501 -10.44 2.23 45.48
N GLU A 502 -10.26 2.37 46.80
CA GLU A 502 -9.97 1.26 47.72
C GLU A 502 -10.97 0.11 47.63
N LYS A 503 -12.27 0.42 47.44
CA LYS A 503 -13.33 -0.60 47.40
C LYS A 503 -13.24 -1.53 46.20
N LYS A 504 -12.65 -1.06 45.11
CA LYS A 504 -12.55 -1.81 43.85
C LYS A 504 -11.11 -2.17 43.49
N GLY A 505 -10.13 -1.62 44.19
CA GLY A 505 -8.71 -1.79 43.89
C GLY A 505 -8.29 -1.22 42.54
N GLU A 506 -8.97 -0.17 42.05
CA GLU A 506 -8.71 0.44 40.73
C GLU A 506 -8.14 1.86 40.86
N VAL A 507 -7.24 2.24 39.95
CA VAL A 507 -6.75 3.62 39.84
C VAL A 507 -7.57 4.33 38.75
N GLU A 508 -8.25 5.42 39.10
CA GLU A 508 -9.07 6.21 38.21
C GLU A 508 -8.39 7.56 37.90
N ILE A 509 -8.21 7.87 36.61
CA ILE A 509 -7.87 9.20 36.12
C ILE A 509 -9.13 9.83 35.52
N ALA A 510 -9.52 11.01 35.97
CA ALA A 510 -10.67 11.73 35.44
C ALA A 510 -10.24 12.95 34.61
N THR A 511 -10.75 13.06 33.39
CA THR A 511 -10.42 14.21 32.52
C THR A 511 -11.64 14.69 31.73
N ALA A 512 -11.67 16.00 31.42
CA ALA A 512 -12.71 16.60 30.59
C ALA A 512 -12.31 16.69 29.10
N SER A 513 -11.12 16.22 28.74
CA SER A 513 -10.64 16.15 27.36
C SER A 513 -10.73 14.72 26.83
N GLU A 514 -11.47 14.52 25.75
CA GLU A 514 -11.58 13.22 25.08
C GLU A 514 -10.23 12.77 24.50
N GLU A 515 -9.54 13.67 23.80
CA GLU A 515 -8.23 13.39 23.20
C GLU A 515 -7.18 13.03 24.25
N ALA A 516 -7.23 13.67 25.42
CA ALA A 516 -6.39 13.29 26.56
C ALA A 516 -6.70 11.89 27.07
N ALA A 517 -7.98 11.54 27.26
CA ALA A 517 -8.38 10.22 27.73
C ALA A 517 -7.92 9.11 26.78
N TYR A 518 -8.09 9.32 25.47
CA TYR A 518 -7.56 8.40 24.45
C TYR A 518 -6.03 8.39 24.46
N GLY A 519 -5.36 9.54 24.46
CA GLY A 519 -3.90 9.62 24.49
C GLY A 519 -3.29 8.91 25.69
N LEU A 520 -3.85 9.10 26.89
CA LEU A 520 -3.44 8.39 28.11
C LEU A 520 -3.62 6.87 27.96
N SER A 521 -4.71 6.42 27.34
CA SER A 521 -4.91 4.98 27.07
C SER A 521 -3.85 4.42 26.11
N TYR A 522 -3.38 5.20 25.13
CA TYR A 522 -2.27 4.81 24.24
C TYR A 522 -0.94 4.73 24.98
N LEU A 523 -0.65 5.70 25.86
CA LEU A 523 0.55 5.67 26.70
C LEU A 523 0.57 4.44 27.62
N LEU A 524 -0.58 4.12 28.25
CA LEU A 524 -0.70 2.93 29.10
C LEU A 524 -0.51 1.63 28.31
N VAL A 525 -1.08 1.50 27.11
CA VAL A 525 -0.85 0.35 26.23
C VAL A 525 0.64 0.24 25.83
N LYS A 526 1.35 1.36 25.68
CA LYS A 526 2.81 1.35 25.42
C LYS A 526 3.60 0.76 26.59
N LEU A 527 3.12 0.95 27.82
CA LEU A 527 3.65 0.30 29.03
C LEU A 527 3.14 -1.14 29.22
N GLY A 528 2.29 -1.64 28.32
CA GLY A 528 1.65 -2.95 28.45
C GLY A 528 0.53 -2.98 29.50
N ILE A 529 0.08 -1.81 29.97
CA ILE A 529 -0.98 -1.65 30.95
C ILE A 529 -2.31 -1.51 30.23
N TYR A 530 -3.27 -2.34 30.61
CA TYR A 530 -4.58 -2.37 29.98
C TYR A 530 -5.54 -1.41 30.68
N ALA A 531 -5.98 -0.35 29.98
CA ALA A 531 -6.93 0.61 30.53
C ALA A 531 -8.37 0.42 30.02
N ILE A 532 -9.34 0.75 30.89
CA ILE A 532 -10.77 0.84 30.57
C ILE A 532 -11.17 2.32 30.56
N THR A 533 -11.75 2.79 29.46
CA THR A 533 -12.22 4.18 29.37
C THR A 533 -13.73 4.23 29.53
N ARG A 534 -14.25 5.02 30.47
CA ARG A 534 -15.69 5.25 30.65
C ARG A 534 -16.05 6.70 30.38
N GLU A 535 -17.21 6.91 29.76
CA GLU A 535 -17.79 8.24 29.55
C GLU A 535 -18.90 8.46 30.59
N LYS A 536 -18.90 9.64 31.21
CA LYS A 536 -19.96 10.07 32.13
C LYS A 536 -20.41 11.47 31.73
N GLU A 537 -21.72 11.64 31.58
CA GLU A 537 -22.31 12.96 31.37
C GLU A 537 -22.76 13.56 32.71
N VAL A 538 -22.36 14.80 32.97
CA VAL A 538 -22.71 15.55 34.19
C VAL A 538 -23.14 16.94 33.76
N LYS A 539 -24.41 17.29 34.01
CA LYS A 539 -25.00 18.60 33.67
C LYS A 539 -24.78 18.98 32.18
N GLY A 540 -25.03 18.04 31.26
CA GLY A 540 -24.85 18.26 29.82
C GLY A 540 -23.40 18.28 29.34
N ARG A 541 -22.44 17.90 30.20
CA ARG A 541 -21.00 17.91 29.89
C ARG A 541 -20.42 16.51 30.01
N LYS A 542 -19.61 16.12 29.03
CA LYS A 542 -18.93 14.83 29.02
C LYS A 542 -17.62 14.88 29.80
N TYR A 543 -17.41 13.85 30.59
CA TYR A 543 -16.18 13.56 31.32
C TYR A 543 -15.77 12.12 31.03
N TYR A 544 -14.46 11.90 30.95
CA TYR A 544 -13.88 10.60 30.64
C TYR A 544 -13.09 10.11 31.86
N ARG A 545 -13.24 8.83 32.18
CA ARG A 545 -12.48 8.15 33.22
C ARG A 545 -11.62 7.08 32.59
N VAL A 546 -10.31 7.14 32.79
CA VAL A 546 -9.37 6.10 32.41
C VAL A 546 -9.06 5.30 33.67
N ILE A 547 -9.44 4.02 33.66
CA ILE A 547 -9.33 3.11 34.80
C ILE A 547 -8.25 2.09 34.50
N ILE A 548 -7.31 1.93 35.44
CA ILE A 548 -6.17 1.00 35.38
C ILE A 548 -6.45 -0.19 36.30
#